data_AF-A0A437RL75-F1
#
_entry.id   AF-A0A437RL75-F1
#
_cell.length_a   1.000
_cell.length_b   1.000
_cell.length_c   1.000
_cell.angle_alpha   90.00
_cell.angle_beta   90.00
_cell.angle_gamma   90.00
#
_symmetry.space_group_name_H-M   'P 1'
#
loop_
_entity.id
_entity.type
_entity.pdbx_description
1 polymer ?
#
loop_
_entity_poly.entity_id
_entity_poly.type
_entity_poly.pdbx_seq_one_letter_code
_entity_poly.pdbx_strand_id
1 'polypeptide(L)'
;MRGSCFPPKVLAEDTGPAGAPIDLHSEGPFPMKKTLLTAAALLAVLPAAQAQISITDPAFTYTQNFDSLTTATTAQPWANNSTLPGWSLFIGNGNAAPTLLGGTGSSNTGSFYSFGAAGSTDRALGSAASGGTYFGSPATGAVAGWIAVAFTNNTGAAIDRFSFAMQGEQWRNGGNTSAQTLSFEFGFGSSFGTAAYIPGVAATNVTSPITGATAAAVDGNTAGLVGGLGAMFINMNWAPGETLWFRWSDLNDAGNDHGLAIDNFSFAVTPVPEPGTLAMWLAGVASLGFVARRRRG
;
A
#
# COMPACT_ATOMS: atom_id res chain seq x y z
N MET A 1 51.08 5.86 -49.09
CA MET A 1 51.32 6.32 -50.48
C MET A 1 50.13 7.15 -50.93
N ARG A 2 50.41 8.30 -51.59
CA ARG A 2 49.48 9.34 -52.15
C ARG A 2 48.88 10.26 -51.06
N GLY A 3 49.12 11.57 -50.97
CA GLY A 3 49.43 12.63 -51.96
C GLY A 3 48.13 13.06 -52.66
N SER A 4 47.71 14.32 -52.84
CA SER A 4 48.22 15.68 -52.55
C SER A 4 47.20 16.68 -53.15
N CYS A 5 47.27 17.96 -52.76
CA CYS A 5 46.88 19.19 -53.50
C CYS A 5 45.48 19.86 -53.39
N PHE A 6 45.55 21.12 -52.92
CA PHE A 6 44.70 22.34 -52.93
C PHE A 6 44.59 22.99 -54.35
N PRO A 7 44.06 24.24 -54.61
CA PRO A 7 42.89 25.09 -54.16
C PRO A 7 42.25 25.92 -55.35
N PRO A 8 41.85 27.24 -55.34
CA PRO A 8 41.43 28.26 -54.32
C PRO A 8 40.23 29.23 -54.65
N LYS A 9 39.93 30.16 -53.71
CA LYS A 9 39.52 31.61 -53.82
C LYS A 9 38.07 31.94 -54.25
N VAL A 10 37.35 32.96 -53.72
CA VAL A 10 37.62 34.42 -53.63
C VAL A 10 36.78 35.11 -52.52
N LEU A 11 37.31 36.22 -51.99
CA LEU A 11 36.83 37.17 -50.96
C LEU A 11 36.03 38.35 -51.55
N ALA A 12 35.20 39.02 -50.74
CA ALA A 12 34.98 40.48 -50.85
C ALA A 12 34.52 41.14 -49.52
N GLU A 13 35.37 42.05 -49.06
CA GLU A 13 35.27 43.26 -48.20
C GLU A 13 34.12 44.22 -48.64
N ASP A 14 33.67 45.31 -47.99
CA ASP A 14 33.99 46.14 -46.81
C ASP A 14 32.90 47.28 -46.73
N THR A 15 32.92 48.06 -45.64
CA THR A 15 32.55 49.49 -45.47
C THR A 15 31.35 49.83 -44.57
N GLY A 16 31.66 50.43 -43.40
CA GLY A 16 30.76 51.31 -42.62
C GLY A 16 30.84 52.77 -43.08
N PRO A 17 30.72 53.76 -42.17
CA PRO A 17 29.48 54.26 -41.57
C PRO A 17 29.26 55.79 -41.79
N ALA A 18 28.11 56.35 -41.35
CA ALA A 18 27.91 57.68 -40.72
C ALA A 18 26.63 58.43 -41.18
N GLY A 19 25.94 59.09 -40.22
CA GLY A 19 25.14 60.30 -40.49
C GLY A 19 23.74 60.42 -39.85
N ALA A 20 23.69 60.86 -38.59
CA ALA A 20 22.84 61.90 -37.92
C ALA A 20 21.42 62.30 -38.45
N PRO A 21 20.60 63.10 -37.71
CA PRO A 21 20.57 63.43 -36.27
C PRO A 21 19.19 63.26 -35.58
N ILE A 22 19.28 63.36 -34.24
CA ILE A 22 18.27 63.70 -33.23
C ILE A 22 17.24 64.78 -33.60
N ASP A 23 15.96 64.54 -33.27
CA ASP A 23 14.92 65.57 -33.17
C ASP A 23 14.15 65.40 -31.85
N LEU A 24 14.09 66.49 -31.07
CA LEU A 24 13.32 66.62 -29.83
C LEU A 24 11.96 67.19 -30.19
N HIS A 25 10.87 66.63 -29.67
CA HIS A 25 9.80 67.39 -28.99
C HIS A 25 8.61 66.53 -28.54
N SER A 26 7.97 67.02 -27.47
CA SER A 26 6.59 66.80 -27.04
C SER A 26 6.36 65.79 -25.90
N GLU A 27 6.35 66.36 -24.69
CA GLU A 27 5.73 65.86 -23.46
C GLU A 27 4.29 65.35 -23.68
N GLY A 28 3.98 64.20 -23.08
CA GLY A 28 2.63 63.64 -22.94
C GLY A 28 2.42 63.09 -21.52
N PRO A 29 1.21 63.20 -20.94
CA PRO A 29 1.00 63.09 -19.50
C PRO A 29 1.10 61.65 -18.98
N PHE A 30 1.83 61.48 -17.87
CA PHE A 30 2.03 60.20 -17.18
C PHE A 30 0.69 59.57 -16.75
N PRO A 31 0.38 58.32 -17.14
CA PRO A 31 -0.79 57.62 -16.63
C PRO A 31 -0.55 57.14 -15.20
N MET A 32 -1.45 57.54 -14.30
CA MET A 32 -1.55 57.13 -12.90
C MET A 32 -1.66 55.60 -12.79
N LYS A 33 -0.60 54.93 -12.31
CA LYS A 33 -0.59 53.49 -12.03
C LYS A 33 -1.59 53.18 -10.91
N LYS A 34 -2.74 52.61 -11.26
CA LYS A 34 -3.67 51.99 -10.31
C LYS A 34 -3.05 50.69 -9.83
N THR A 35 -2.49 50.70 -8.63
CA THR A 35 -1.98 49.50 -7.96
C THR A 35 -3.18 48.63 -7.56
N LEU A 36 -3.50 47.63 -8.38
CA LEU A 36 -4.41 46.55 -8.02
C LEU A 36 -3.65 45.61 -7.07
N LEU A 37 -4.03 45.59 -5.79
CA LEU A 37 -3.61 44.52 -4.87
C LEU A 37 -4.34 43.24 -5.27
N THR A 38 -3.65 42.34 -5.97
CA THR A 38 -4.11 40.97 -6.18
C THR A 38 -3.90 40.20 -4.88
N ALA A 39 -4.98 39.93 -4.16
CA ALA A 39 -4.97 38.96 -3.06
C ALA A 39 -4.78 37.56 -3.67
N ALA A 40 -3.55 37.03 -3.62
CA ALA A 40 -3.28 35.64 -3.94
C ALA A 40 -3.88 34.76 -2.84
N ALA A 41 -5.03 34.14 -3.12
CA ALA A 41 -5.56 33.09 -2.27
C ALA A 41 -4.59 31.90 -2.31
N LEU A 42 -3.87 31.69 -1.21
CA LEU A 42 -3.04 30.50 -1.01
C LEU A 42 -3.98 29.30 -0.86
N LEU A 43 -4.26 28.62 -1.97
CA LEU A 43 -5.01 27.37 -1.97
C LEU A 43 -4.09 26.30 -1.36
N ALA A 44 -4.28 26.00 -0.08
CA ALA A 44 -3.61 24.87 0.55
C ALA A 44 -4.08 23.60 -0.17
N VAL A 45 -3.19 22.97 -0.95
CA VAL A 45 -3.39 21.61 -1.43
C VAL A 45 -3.28 20.73 -0.19
N LEU A 46 -4.43 20.45 0.44
CA LEU A 46 -4.49 19.40 1.44
C LEU A 46 -4.12 18.09 0.73
N PRO A 47 -3.20 17.28 1.27
CA PRO A 47 -3.02 15.94 0.75
C PRO A 47 -4.39 15.26 0.78
N ALA A 48 -4.78 14.63 -0.33
CA ALA A 48 -5.99 13.83 -0.37
C ALA A 48 -5.87 12.81 0.77
N ALA A 49 -6.69 12.97 1.81
CA ALA A 49 -6.79 11.99 2.86
C ALA A 49 -7.24 10.70 2.18
N GLN A 50 -6.32 9.73 2.05
CA GLN A 50 -6.68 8.40 1.60
C GLN A 50 -7.69 7.89 2.61
N ALA A 51 -8.92 7.60 2.16
CA ALA A 51 -10.01 7.22 3.05
C ALA A 51 -9.83 5.76 3.54
N GLN A 52 -8.79 5.55 4.34
CA GLN A 52 -8.53 4.42 5.22
C GLN A 52 -9.77 3.93 5.99
N ILE A 53 -9.72 2.66 6.43
CA ILE A 53 -10.81 2.07 7.23
C ILE A 53 -10.89 2.83 8.56
N SER A 54 -11.99 3.54 8.77
CA SER A 54 -12.21 4.36 9.95
C SER A 54 -12.75 3.52 11.10
N ILE A 55 -11.98 3.40 12.18
CA ILE A 55 -12.39 2.76 13.43
C ILE A 55 -13.09 3.81 14.29
N THR A 56 -14.39 3.67 14.47
CA THR A 56 -15.22 4.62 15.20
C THR A 56 -15.74 4.06 16.53
N ASP A 57 -15.52 2.77 16.79
CA ASP A 57 -15.93 2.08 18.01
C ASP A 57 -14.71 1.35 18.64
N PRO A 58 -14.50 1.42 19.96
CA PRO A 58 -13.46 0.64 20.65
C PRO A 58 -13.68 -0.89 20.59
N ALA A 59 -14.86 -1.36 20.19
CA ALA A 59 -15.13 -2.73 19.77
C ALA A 59 -15.46 -2.73 18.27
N PHE A 60 -14.44 -2.91 17.44
CA PHE A 60 -14.55 -2.82 15.99
C PHE A 60 -14.13 -4.13 15.32
N THR A 61 -14.82 -4.52 14.26
CA THR A 61 -14.44 -5.67 13.42
C THR A 61 -14.51 -5.29 11.95
N TYR A 62 -13.57 -5.80 11.16
CA TYR A 62 -13.52 -5.66 9.71
C TYR A 62 -13.15 -7.00 9.07
N THR A 63 -13.72 -7.29 7.90
CA THR A 63 -13.44 -8.51 7.13
C THR A 63 -13.30 -8.19 5.65
N GLN A 64 -12.39 -8.89 4.97
CA GLN A 64 -12.23 -8.86 3.52
C GLN A 64 -11.92 -10.26 3.00
N ASN A 65 -12.82 -10.79 2.18
CA ASN A 65 -12.71 -12.09 1.48
C ASN A 65 -12.28 -11.95 0.01
N PHE A 66 -11.98 -10.73 -0.45
CA PHE A 66 -11.60 -10.38 -1.82
C PHE A 66 -12.49 -10.87 -3.00
N ASP A 67 -13.60 -11.57 -2.77
CA ASP A 67 -14.50 -12.16 -3.78
C ASP A 67 -15.10 -11.17 -4.78
N SER A 68 -15.08 -9.86 -4.48
CA SER A 68 -15.51 -8.81 -5.40
C SER A 68 -14.45 -8.45 -6.45
N LEU A 69 -13.25 -9.02 -6.37
CA LEU A 69 -12.17 -8.76 -7.32
C LEU A 69 -12.45 -9.38 -8.69
N THR A 70 -11.77 -8.84 -9.70
CA THR A 70 -11.96 -9.24 -11.09
C THR A 70 -11.59 -10.71 -11.35
N THR A 71 -12.33 -11.35 -12.26
CA THR A 71 -11.95 -12.64 -12.88
C THR A 71 -11.31 -12.46 -14.26
N ALA A 72 -11.24 -11.24 -14.77
CA ALA A 72 -10.75 -10.94 -16.11
C ALA A 72 -9.23 -11.14 -16.21
N THR A 73 -8.79 -11.92 -17.19
CA THR A 73 -7.36 -12.19 -17.46
C THR A 73 -6.64 -11.05 -18.18
N THR A 74 -7.35 -9.98 -18.52
CA THR A 74 -6.81 -8.73 -19.05
C THR A 74 -6.65 -7.70 -17.93
N ALA A 75 -5.62 -6.85 -18.01
CA ALA A 75 -5.33 -5.85 -16.98
C ALA A 75 -6.56 -4.99 -16.66
N GLN A 76 -7.00 -5.02 -15.40
CA GLN A 76 -8.09 -4.19 -14.90
C GLN A 76 -7.53 -3.04 -14.07
N PRO A 77 -8.09 -1.82 -14.17
CA PRO A 77 -7.66 -0.69 -13.36
C PRO A 77 -7.70 -1.01 -11.88
N TRP A 78 -6.63 -0.67 -11.18
CA TRP A 78 -6.58 -0.65 -9.73
C TRP A 78 -6.45 0.81 -9.26
N ALA A 79 -7.25 1.17 -8.27
CA ALA A 79 -7.15 2.44 -7.59
C ALA A 79 -7.11 2.18 -6.07
N ASN A 80 -6.00 2.56 -5.44
CA ASN A 80 -5.82 2.46 -4.00
C ASN A 80 -7.00 3.10 -3.29
N ASN A 81 -7.56 2.37 -2.33
CA ASN A 81 -8.69 2.80 -1.52
C ASN A 81 -10.01 3.05 -2.30
N SER A 82 -10.11 2.58 -3.54
CA SER A 82 -11.34 2.70 -4.34
C SER A 82 -11.75 1.38 -4.97
N THR A 83 -10.81 0.58 -5.47
CA THR A 83 -11.13 -0.78 -5.95
C THR A 83 -11.55 -1.67 -4.79
N LEU A 84 -10.84 -1.57 -3.67
CA LEU A 84 -11.21 -2.13 -2.38
C LEU A 84 -10.98 -1.08 -1.28
N PRO A 85 -12.01 -0.73 -0.48
CA PRO A 85 -11.86 0.24 0.60
C PRO A 85 -10.79 -0.17 1.61
N GLY A 86 -9.89 0.74 1.96
CA GLY A 86 -8.76 0.50 2.87
C GLY A 86 -7.55 -0.18 2.24
N TRP A 87 -7.71 -0.88 1.12
CA TRP A 87 -6.65 -1.66 0.48
C TRP A 87 -5.89 -0.86 -0.57
N SER A 88 -4.59 -1.11 -0.66
CA SER A 88 -3.67 -0.44 -1.56
C SER A 88 -2.64 -1.42 -2.11
N LEU A 89 -2.22 -1.18 -3.35
CA LEU A 89 -1.13 -1.90 -4.01
C LEU A 89 -0.06 -0.89 -4.37
N PHE A 90 1.19 -1.22 -4.07
CA PHE A 90 2.35 -0.40 -4.39
C PHE A 90 3.43 -1.25 -5.06
N ILE A 91 4.13 -0.71 -6.05
CA ILE A 91 5.34 -1.34 -6.61
C ILE A 91 6.57 -0.88 -5.83
N GLY A 92 7.72 -1.55 -5.98
CA GLY A 92 8.93 -1.42 -5.15
C GLY A 92 9.51 -0.01 -4.97
N ASN A 93 9.13 0.96 -5.82
CA ASN A 93 9.50 2.37 -5.68
C ASN A 93 8.48 3.22 -4.89
N GLY A 94 7.44 2.61 -4.33
CA GLY A 94 6.38 3.26 -3.56
C GLY A 94 5.24 3.86 -4.39
N ASN A 95 5.29 3.78 -5.73
CA ASN A 95 4.18 4.22 -6.57
C ASN A 95 3.00 3.24 -6.49
N ALA A 96 1.78 3.77 -6.61
CA ALA A 96 0.59 2.93 -6.69
C ALA A 96 0.63 2.03 -7.92
N ALA A 97 0.25 0.75 -7.74
CA ALA A 97 0.11 -0.15 -8.86
C ALA A 97 -1.10 0.26 -9.72
N PRO A 98 -0.97 0.32 -11.06
CA PRO A 98 -2.02 0.87 -11.91
C PRO A 98 -3.14 -0.12 -12.23
N THR A 99 -2.86 -1.43 -12.13
CA THR A 99 -3.77 -2.49 -12.56
C THR A 99 -3.56 -3.76 -11.75
N LEU A 100 -4.49 -4.70 -11.82
CA LEU A 100 -4.31 -6.10 -11.43
C LEU A 100 -4.87 -7.03 -12.52
N LEU A 101 -4.50 -8.31 -12.46
CA LEU A 101 -5.01 -9.36 -13.35
C LEU A 101 -5.86 -10.37 -12.59
N GLY A 102 -6.91 -10.90 -13.21
CA GLY A 102 -7.47 -12.19 -12.82
C GLY A 102 -6.52 -13.32 -13.25
N GLY A 103 -6.27 -14.29 -12.37
CA GLY A 103 -5.36 -15.40 -12.69
C GLY A 103 -5.69 -16.69 -11.96
N THR A 104 -5.40 -17.82 -12.61
CA THR A 104 -5.46 -19.16 -12.01
C THR A 104 -4.08 -19.66 -11.56
N GLY A 105 -3.07 -18.77 -11.57
CA GLY A 105 -1.67 -19.12 -11.34
C GLY A 105 -0.94 -19.82 -12.51
N SER A 106 -1.61 -20.02 -13.64
CA SER A 106 -1.01 -20.60 -14.85
C SER A 106 -0.01 -19.67 -15.55
N SER A 107 -0.20 -18.35 -15.44
CA SER A 107 0.68 -17.32 -16.02
C SER A 107 1.93 -17.07 -15.17
N ASN A 108 3.05 -16.74 -15.82
CA ASN A 108 4.27 -16.23 -15.18
C ASN A 108 4.43 -14.71 -15.29
N THR A 109 3.41 -14.00 -15.78
CA THR A 109 3.50 -12.55 -15.98
C THR A 109 3.62 -11.83 -14.64
N GLY A 110 4.59 -10.93 -14.50
CA GLY A 110 4.70 -10.09 -13.31
C GLY A 110 3.48 -9.17 -13.16
N SER A 111 2.72 -9.34 -12.08
CA SER A 111 1.57 -8.49 -11.75
C SER A 111 1.10 -8.69 -10.32
N PHE A 112 0.26 -7.78 -9.84
CA PHE A 112 -0.70 -8.12 -8.80
C PHE A 112 -1.87 -8.90 -9.42
N TYR A 113 -2.40 -9.84 -8.64
CA TYR A 113 -3.42 -10.76 -9.09
C TYR A 113 -4.61 -10.80 -8.12
N SER A 114 -5.79 -10.82 -8.71
CA SER A 114 -6.95 -11.51 -8.16
C SER A 114 -6.78 -12.97 -8.54
N PHE A 115 -6.35 -13.82 -7.62
CA PHE A 115 -6.19 -15.25 -7.84
C PHE A 115 -7.46 -16.02 -7.54
N GLY A 116 -7.60 -17.21 -8.14
CA GLY A 116 -8.79 -18.06 -7.98
C GLY A 116 -8.99 -18.95 -9.20
N ALA A 117 -9.70 -20.07 -9.05
CA ALA A 117 -10.02 -20.97 -10.15
C ALA A 117 -10.73 -20.26 -11.32
N ALA A 118 -10.65 -20.84 -12.52
CA ALA A 118 -11.19 -20.23 -13.73
C ALA A 118 -12.70 -19.98 -13.61
N GLY A 119 -13.11 -18.70 -13.75
CA GLY A 119 -14.51 -18.30 -13.62
C GLY A 119 -15.07 -18.30 -12.19
N SER A 120 -14.27 -18.67 -11.18
CA SER A 120 -14.68 -18.66 -9.78
C SER A 120 -14.76 -17.23 -9.24
N THR A 121 -15.79 -16.97 -8.43
CA THR A 121 -15.94 -15.75 -7.64
C THR A 121 -15.22 -15.81 -6.30
N ASP A 122 -14.72 -16.98 -5.91
CA ASP A 122 -13.83 -17.15 -4.77
C ASP A 122 -12.45 -16.64 -5.17
N ARG A 123 -12.06 -15.46 -4.65
CA ARG A 123 -10.86 -14.73 -5.07
C ARG A 123 -9.93 -14.43 -3.89
N ALA A 124 -8.63 -14.53 -4.13
CA ALA A 124 -7.59 -14.07 -3.21
C ALA A 124 -6.78 -12.92 -3.81
N LEU A 125 -6.28 -11.99 -2.98
CA LEU A 125 -5.44 -10.88 -3.43
C LEU A 125 -3.96 -11.22 -3.27
N GLY A 126 -3.20 -11.19 -4.37
CA GLY A 126 -1.82 -11.64 -4.37
C GLY A 126 -0.94 -11.01 -5.44
N SER A 127 0.24 -11.58 -5.63
CA SER A 127 1.19 -11.20 -6.68
C SER A 127 1.97 -12.41 -7.17
N ALA A 128 2.51 -12.28 -8.38
CA ALA A 128 3.67 -13.04 -8.82
C ALA A 128 4.76 -12.04 -9.16
N ALA A 129 5.76 -11.89 -8.29
CA ALA A 129 6.78 -10.83 -8.33
C ALA A 129 7.85 -10.97 -9.44
N SER A 130 7.47 -11.56 -10.57
CA SER A 130 8.36 -11.71 -11.74
C SER A 130 8.97 -10.36 -12.13
N GLY A 131 10.30 -10.32 -12.24
CA GLY A 131 11.15 -9.15 -12.51
C GLY A 131 10.95 -8.41 -13.85
N GLY A 132 9.73 -8.32 -14.35
CA GLY A 132 9.33 -7.59 -15.54
C GLY A 132 9.02 -6.11 -15.29
N THR A 133 8.64 -5.43 -16.38
CA THR A 133 8.40 -3.98 -16.40
C THR A 133 7.26 -3.52 -15.49
N TYR A 134 6.30 -4.39 -15.19
CA TYR A 134 5.18 -4.08 -14.29
C TYR A 134 5.66 -3.61 -12.91
N PHE A 135 6.68 -4.26 -12.35
CA PHE A 135 7.30 -3.90 -11.07
C PHE A 135 8.50 -2.96 -11.24
N GLY A 136 8.78 -2.47 -12.44
CA GLY A 136 9.96 -1.65 -12.73
C GLY A 136 11.26 -2.43 -12.80
N SER A 137 11.20 -3.73 -13.14
CA SER A 137 12.36 -4.62 -13.26
C SER A 137 13.27 -4.63 -12.01
N PRO A 138 12.71 -4.96 -10.82
CA PRO A 138 13.47 -5.00 -9.57
C PRO A 138 14.65 -5.98 -9.67
N ALA A 139 15.77 -5.67 -9.03
CA ALA A 139 16.89 -6.61 -8.91
C ALA A 139 16.47 -7.85 -8.09
N THR A 140 17.15 -8.98 -8.26
CA THR A 140 16.93 -10.16 -7.42
C THR A 140 17.11 -9.83 -5.94
N GLY A 141 16.16 -10.25 -5.11
CA GLY A 141 16.09 -9.97 -3.67
C GLY A 141 15.59 -8.57 -3.32
N ALA A 142 15.33 -7.70 -4.30
CA ALA A 142 14.69 -6.41 -4.05
C ALA A 142 13.16 -6.58 -3.95
N VAL A 143 12.51 -5.67 -3.23
CA VAL A 143 11.05 -5.65 -3.13
C VAL A 143 10.44 -5.31 -4.49
N ALA A 144 9.59 -6.21 -5.01
CA ALA A 144 8.83 -5.99 -6.22
C ALA A 144 7.59 -5.12 -5.93
N GLY A 145 6.91 -5.38 -4.81
CA GLY A 145 5.75 -4.59 -4.40
C GLY A 145 5.22 -4.93 -3.02
N TRP A 146 4.14 -4.23 -2.64
CA TRP A 146 3.43 -4.39 -1.40
C TRP A 146 1.93 -4.46 -1.62
N ILE A 147 1.28 -5.40 -0.95
CA ILE A 147 -0.15 -5.38 -0.66
C ILE A 147 -0.31 -4.72 0.70
N ALA A 148 -1.17 -3.72 0.84
CA ALA A 148 -1.31 -2.97 2.09
C ALA A 148 -2.77 -2.68 2.44
N VAL A 149 -3.05 -2.58 3.74
CA VAL A 149 -4.34 -2.11 4.28
C VAL A 149 -4.10 -1.11 5.40
N ALA A 150 -4.90 -0.04 5.42
CA ALA A 150 -4.80 1.04 6.39
C ALA A 150 -6.06 1.17 7.25
N PHE A 151 -5.85 1.32 8.55
CA PHE A 151 -6.89 1.57 9.55
C PHE A 151 -6.56 2.84 10.32
N THR A 152 -7.58 3.59 10.74
CA THR A 152 -7.37 4.81 11.55
C THR A 152 -8.26 4.85 12.75
N ASN A 153 -7.65 5.19 13.87
CA ASN A 153 -8.33 5.32 15.13
C ASN A 153 -9.09 6.65 15.20
N ASN A 154 -10.38 6.62 14.88
CA ASN A 154 -11.32 7.73 15.05
C ASN A 154 -12.26 7.52 16.24
N THR A 155 -11.89 6.67 17.20
CA THR A 155 -12.70 6.37 18.39
C THR A 155 -12.70 7.51 19.41
N GLY A 156 -11.71 8.41 19.34
CA GLY A 156 -11.48 9.47 20.32
C GLY A 156 -10.66 9.04 21.55
N ALA A 157 -10.30 7.77 21.67
CA ALA A 157 -9.43 7.22 22.73
C ALA A 157 -8.31 6.35 22.15
N ALA A 158 -7.26 6.07 22.92
CA ALA A 158 -6.17 5.20 22.46
C ALA A 158 -6.64 3.74 22.32
N ILE A 159 -6.17 3.05 21.29
CA ILE A 159 -6.38 1.60 21.08
C ILE A 159 -5.12 0.85 21.50
N ASP A 160 -5.24 0.01 22.52
CA ASP A 160 -4.10 -0.78 23.01
C ASP A 160 -4.08 -2.21 22.51
N ARG A 161 -5.21 -2.74 22.04
CA ARG A 161 -5.35 -4.13 21.63
C ARG A 161 -6.12 -4.27 20.33
N PHE A 162 -5.50 -4.94 19.38
CA PHE A 162 -6.14 -5.40 18.18
C PHE A 162 -5.55 -6.74 17.74
N SER A 163 -6.22 -7.40 16.82
CA SER A 163 -5.76 -8.64 16.23
C SER A 163 -6.15 -8.68 14.77
N PHE A 164 -5.44 -9.51 14.01
CA PHE A 164 -5.90 -9.91 12.70
C PHE A 164 -5.71 -11.41 12.51
N ALA A 165 -6.49 -11.98 11.61
CA ALA A 165 -6.32 -13.33 11.10
C ALA A 165 -6.59 -13.34 9.60
N MET A 166 -5.96 -14.26 8.89
CA MET A 166 -6.11 -14.43 7.45
C MET A 166 -5.72 -15.85 7.03
N GLN A 167 -5.98 -16.17 5.78
CA GLN A 167 -5.40 -17.32 5.08
C GLN A 167 -4.34 -16.81 4.11
N GLY A 168 -3.26 -17.56 3.97
CA GLY A 168 -2.32 -17.40 2.88
C GLY A 168 -2.58 -18.45 1.82
N GLU A 169 -2.28 -18.15 0.57
CA GLU A 169 -2.52 -19.07 -0.54
C GLU A 169 -1.38 -19.05 -1.54
N GLN A 170 -1.04 -20.21 -2.07
CA GLN A 170 -0.18 -20.33 -3.25
C GLN A 170 -1.02 -20.73 -4.45
N TRP A 171 -0.98 -19.90 -5.48
CA TRP A 171 -1.64 -20.16 -6.76
C TRP A 171 -0.68 -20.63 -7.85
N ARG A 172 0.63 -20.40 -7.66
CA ARG A 172 1.63 -20.82 -8.64
C ARG A 172 2.89 -21.34 -7.96
N ASN A 173 3.33 -22.51 -8.41
CA ASN A 173 4.72 -22.90 -8.33
C ASN A 173 5.43 -22.41 -9.60
N GLY A 174 6.40 -21.51 -9.41
CA GLY A 174 7.19 -20.89 -10.48
C GLY A 174 8.14 -21.85 -11.20
N GLY A 175 8.26 -23.11 -10.78
CA GLY A 175 9.36 -23.97 -11.19
C GLY A 175 10.63 -23.68 -10.37
N ASN A 176 10.45 -23.29 -9.11
CA ASN A 176 11.52 -22.96 -8.18
C ASN A 176 11.49 -23.93 -7.00
N THR A 177 12.66 -24.45 -6.60
CA THR A 177 12.78 -25.40 -5.48
C THR A 177 12.87 -24.70 -4.13
N SER A 178 13.12 -23.40 -4.11
CA SER A 178 13.13 -22.58 -2.89
C SER A 178 11.74 -22.04 -2.60
N ALA A 179 11.34 -22.10 -1.33
CA ALA A 179 10.10 -21.47 -0.89
C ALA A 179 10.22 -19.94 -0.93
N GLN A 180 9.11 -19.28 -1.22
CA GLN A 180 9.00 -17.83 -1.37
C GLN A 180 7.96 -17.28 -0.41
N THR A 181 8.05 -16.01 -0.05
CA THR A 181 7.30 -15.48 1.09
C THR A 181 6.76 -14.08 0.86
N LEU A 182 5.45 -13.90 1.09
CA LEU A 182 4.89 -12.57 1.38
C LEU A 182 5.18 -12.23 2.84
N SER A 183 6.10 -11.29 3.06
CA SER A 183 6.59 -10.95 4.40
C SER A 183 5.75 -9.83 5.01
N PHE A 184 5.12 -10.10 6.15
CA PHE A 184 4.26 -9.16 6.85
C PHE A 184 5.08 -8.13 7.65
N GLU A 185 4.68 -6.88 7.52
CA GLU A 185 5.19 -5.75 8.28
C GLU A 185 4.01 -4.86 8.70
N PHE A 186 4.18 -4.15 9.81
CA PHE A 186 3.20 -3.18 10.26
C PHE A 186 3.90 -1.92 10.78
N GLY A 187 3.19 -0.80 10.76
CA GLY A 187 3.75 0.46 11.22
C GLY A 187 2.69 1.55 11.33
N PHE A 188 3.01 2.61 12.05
CA PHE A 188 2.15 3.79 12.14
C PHE A 188 2.69 4.93 11.30
N GLY A 189 1.79 5.66 10.64
CA GLY A 189 2.13 6.89 9.93
C GLY A 189 0.98 7.42 9.07
N SER A 190 1.04 8.71 8.77
CA SER A 190 0.00 9.44 8.03
C SER A 190 -0.19 9.00 6.57
N SER A 191 0.75 8.24 6.02
CA SER A 191 0.70 7.69 4.67
C SER A 191 1.54 6.42 4.57
N PHE A 192 1.33 5.64 3.51
CA PHE A 192 2.13 4.46 3.23
C PHE A 192 3.64 4.73 3.24
N GLY A 193 4.08 5.86 2.66
CA GLY A 193 5.51 6.20 2.54
C GLY A 193 6.15 6.80 3.79
N THR A 194 5.35 7.26 4.76
CA THR A 194 5.86 7.86 6.01
C THR A 194 5.70 6.96 7.22
N ALA A 195 5.00 5.83 7.08
CA ALA A 195 4.82 4.90 8.17
C ALA A 195 6.14 4.21 8.57
N ALA A 196 6.34 4.09 9.89
CA ALA A 196 7.52 3.46 10.47
C ALA A 196 7.27 1.94 10.60
N TYR A 197 7.61 1.20 9.55
CA TYR A 197 7.37 -0.25 9.50
C TYR A 197 8.39 -1.05 10.29
N ILE A 198 7.89 -2.07 10.97
CA ILE A 198 8.69 -3.14 11.57
C ILE A 198 8.18 -4.51 11.09
N PRO A 199 9.06 -5.52 10.99
CA PRO A 199 8.66 -6.87 10.64
C PRO A 199 7.71 -7.47 11.69
N GLY A 200 6.71 -8.21 11.23
CA GLY A 200 5.93 -9.07 12.12
C GLY A 200 6.65 -10.38 12.44
N VAL A 201 5.93 -11.26 13.14
CA VAL A 201 6.43 -12.59 13.48
C VAL A 201 6.31 -13.55 12.30
N ALA A 202 7.09 -14.63 12.28
CA ALA A 202 7.04 -15.59 11.18
C ALA A 202 5.63 -16.18 10.93
N ALA A 203 4.81 -16.30 11.98
CA ALA A 203 3.43 -16.80 11.90
C ALA A 203 2.45 -15.86 11.15
N THR A 204 2.89 -14.67 10.76
CA THR A 204 2.09 -13.73 9.95
C THR A 204 2.49 -13.71 8.47
N ASN A 205 3.54 -14.45 8.10
CA ASN A 205 4.03 -14.50 6.73
C ASN A 205 3.31 -15.59 5.92
N VAL A 206 3.08 -15.34 4.63
CA VAL A 206 2.61 -16.36 3.70
C VAL A 206 3.81 -16.96 3.00
N THR A 207 4.26 -18.13 3.44
CA THR A 207 5.34 -18.87 2.78
C THR A 207 4.76 -20.00 1.94
N SER A 208 5.19 -20.09 0.68
CA SER A 208 4.72 -21.11 -0.27
C SER A 208 4.90 -22.53 0.27
N PRO A 209 3.84 -23.36 0.35
CA PRO A 209 3.96 -24.74 0.81
C PRO A 209 4.44 -25.71 -0.28
N ILE A 210 4.30 -25.35 -1.56
CA ILE A 210 4.68 -26.20 -2.69
C ILE A 210 5.83 -25.57 -3.46
N THR A 211 6.94 -26.30 -3.54
CA THR A 211 8.10 -25.97 -4.38
C THR A 211 8.38 -27.11 -5.36
N GLY A 212 9.15 -26.83 -6.40
CA GLY A 212 9.59 -27.84 -7.37
C GLY A 212 10.11 -27.23 -8.66
N ALA A 213 10.97 -27.96 -9.37
CA ALA A 213 11.63 -27.44 -10.58
C ALA A 213 10.71 -27.31 -11.82
N THR A 214 9.47 -27.77 -11.74
CA THR A 214 8.49 -27.68 -12.84
C THR A 214 7.40 -26.68 -12.48
N ALA A 215 7.23 -25.67 -13.34
CA ALA A 215 6.22 -24.66 -13.13
C ALA A 215 4.80 -25.23 -13.33
N ALA A 216 3.90 -24.91 -12.41
CA ALA A 216 2.52 -25.33 -12.45
C ALA A 216 1.62 -24.37 -11.67
N ALA A 217 0.35 -24.31 -12.05
CA ALA A 217 -0.66 -23.75 -11.18
C ALA A 217 -0.83 -24.64 -9.93
N VAL A 218 -1.11 -24.00 -8.80
CA VAL A 218 -1.47 -24.62 -7.53
C VAL A 218 -2.86 -24.10 -7.17
N ASP A 219 -3.70 -24.95 -6.59
CA ASP A 219 -5.00 -24.51 -6.07
C ASP A 219 -4.82 -23.95 -4.66
N GLY A 220 -4.92 -22.62 -4.54
CA GLY A 220 -4.71 -21.89 -3.29
C GLY A 220 -5.69 -22.27 -2.17
N ASN A 221 -6.88 -22.74 -2.55
CA ASN A 221 -7.93 -23.16 -1.62
C ASN A 221 -7.69 -24.54 -1.01
N THR A 222 -6.78 -25.32 -1.58
CA THR A 222 -6.52 -26.71 -1.17
C THR A 222 -5.03 -26.96 -0.96
N ALA A 223 -4.33 -27.42 -1.99
CA ALA A 223 -2.93 -27.81 -1.89
C ALA A 223 -1.99 -26.62 -1.59
N GLY A 224 -2.38 -25.42 -2.02
CA GLY A 224 -1.64 -24.18 -1.79
C GLY A 224 -2.02 -23.43 -0.50
N LEU A 225 -2.94 -23.95 0.31
CA LEU A 225 -3.46 -23.25 1.47
C LEU A 225 -2.43 -23.17 2.61
N VAL A 226 -2.26 -21.98 3.16
CA VAL A 226 -1.45 -21.66 4.35
C VAL A 226 -2.39 -21.12 5.43
N GLY A 227 -2.90 -22.02 6.26
CA GLY A 227 -3.86 -21.67 7.31
C GLY A 227 -3.23 -21.12 8.59
N GLY A 228 -4.09 -20.54 9.45
CA GLY A 228 -3.71 -20.17 10.83
C GLY A 228 -2.82 -18.95 10.95
N LEU A 229 -2.83 -18.05 9.95
CA LEU A 229 -2.03 -16.84 9.98
C LEU A 229 -2.74 -15.73 10.75
N GLY A 230 -1.99 -14.97 11.53
CA GLY A 230 -2.53 -13.87 12.32
C GLY A 230 -1.67 -13.53 13.53
N ALA A 231 -2.05 -12.46 14.21
CA ALA A 231 -1.40 -12.04 15.44
C ALA A 231 -2.34 -11.21 16.31
N MET A 232 -2.07 -11.21 17.62
CA MET A 232 -2.65 -10.27 18.57
C MET A 232 -1.57 -9.28 19.00
N PHE A 233 -1.95 -8.01 18.97
CA PHE A 233 -1.12 -6.87 19.34
C PHE A 233 -1.64 -6.30 20.64
N ILE A 234 -0.73 -6.04 21.58
CA ILE A 234 -1.04 -5.51 22.91
C ILE A 234 -0.05 -4.40 23.24
N ASN A 235 -0.48 -3.44 24.07
CA ASN A 235 0.32 -2.29 24.49
C ASN A 235 0.76 -1.43 23.30
N MET A 236 -0.12 -1.27 22.31
CA MET A 236 0.20 -0.55 21.09
C MET A 236 0.13 0.97 21.23
N ASN A 237 -0.61 1.50 22.22
CA ASN A 237 -0.83 2.93 22.43
C ASN A 237 -1.18 3.68 21.13
N TRP A 238 -2.04 3.07 20.31
CA TRP A 238 -2.42 3.62 19.02
C TRP A 238 -3.32 4.85 19.23
N ALA A 239 -2.77 6.04 18.98
CA ALA A 239 -3.41 7.30 19.37
C ALA A 239 -4.60 7.66 18.47
N PRO A 240 -5.59 8.44 18.97
CA PRO A 240 -6.63 9.02 18.13
C PRO A 240 -6.05 9.82 16.95
N GLY A 241 -6.60 9.62 15.76
CA GLY A 241 -6.18 10.24 14.51
C GLY A 241 -4.96 9.58 13.84
N GLU A 242 -4.29 8.64 14.50
CA GLU A 242 -3.15 7.93 13.93
C GLU A 242 -3.62 6.78 13.01
N THR A 243 -2.85 6.49 11.98
CA THR A 243 -3.12 5.42 11.02
C THR A 243 -2.14 4.27 11.20
N LEU A 244 -2.69 3.08 11.41
CA LEU A 244 -1.99 1.81 11.37
C LEU A 244 -1.99 1.28 9.94
N TRP A 245 -0.82 0.91 9.44
CA TRP A 245 -0.62 0.22 8.18
C TRP A 245 -0.19 -1.21 8.43
N PHE A 246 -0.85 -2.14 7.75
CA PHE A 246 -0.38 -3.49 7.53
C PHE A 246 0.09 -3.60 6.08
N ARG A 247 1.21 -4.27 5.85
CA ARG A 247 1.68 -4.57 4.50
C ARG A 247 2.30 -5.95 4.41
N TRP A 248 2.23 -6.52 3.21
CA TRP A 248 2.91 -7.74 2.83
C TRP A 248 3.82 -7.42 1.66
N SER A 249 5.12 -7.57 1.87
CA SER A 249 6.14 -7.36 0.84
C SER A 249 6.36 -8.64 0.04
N ASP A 250 6.42 -8.49 -1.28
CA ASP A 250 6.80 -9.55 -2.22
C ASP A 250 8.15 -9.19 -2.84
N LEU A 251 9.10 -10.12 -2.80
CA LEU A 251 10.44 -9.92 -3.35
C LEU A 251 10.49 -10.47 -4.77
N ASN A 252 11.33 -9.88 -5.63
CA ASN A 252 11.74 -10.59 -6.84
C ASN A 252 12.74 -11.67 -6.44
N ASP A 253 12.28 -12.89 -6.26
CA ASP A 253 13.07 -13.99 -5.70
C ASP A 253 14.16 -14.45 -6.67
N ALA A 254 15.15 -15.17 -6.15
CA ALA A 254 16.17 -15.78 -7.01
C ALA A 254 15.55 -16.89 -7.86
N GLY A 255 15.59 -16.73 -9.18
CA GLY A 255 14.99 -17.67 -10.13
C GLY A 255 13.59 -17.23 -10.54
N ASN A 256 12.69 -18.19 -10.73
CA ASN A 256 11.30 -17.90 -11.10
C ASN A 256 10.45 -17.68 -9.84
N ASP A 257 9.53 -16.73 -9.90
CA ASP A 257 8.61 -16.43 -8.81
C ASP A 257 7.40 -17.37 -8.76
N HIS A 258 6.98 -17.65 -7.55
CA HIS A 258 5.72 -18.24 -7.16
C HIS A 258 4.62 -17.17 -7.22
N GLY A 259 3.37 -17.63 -7.16
CA GLY A 259 2.21 -16.75 -7.07
C GLY A 259 1.61 -16.95 -5.70
N LEU A 260 1.69 -15.93 -4.85
CA LEU A 260 1.23 -15.97 -3.47
C LEU A 260 0.14 -14.93 -3.25
N ALA A 261 -0.78 -15.23 -2.35
CA ALA A 261 -1.93 -14.39 -2.05
C ALA A 261 -2.28 -14.44 -0.57
N ILE A 262 -3.08 -13.47 -0.16
CA ILE A 262 -3.80 -13.43 1.09
C ILE A 262 -5.30 -13.52 0.81
N ASP A 263 -6.02 -14.14 1.73
CA ASP A 263 -7.46 -14.27 1.65
C ASP A 263 -8.12 -14.27 3.04
N ASN A 264 -9.43 -14.04 3.10
CA ASN A 264 -10.26 -14.14 4.30
C ASN A 264 -9.68 -13.33 5.47
N PHE A 265 -9.21 -12.13 5.17
CA PHE A 265 -8.63 -11.21 6.14
C PHE A 265 -9.70 -10.75 7.13
N SER A 266 -9.38 -10.76 8.42
CA SER A 266 -10.19 -10.23 9.49
C SER A 266 -9.34 -9.39 10.43
N PHE A 267 -9.91 -8.29 10.92
CA PHE A 267 -9.29 -7.40 11.89
C PHE A 267 -10.27 -7.10 13.00
N ALA A 268 -9.81 -7.10 14.24
CA ALA A 268 -10.64 -6.80 15.40
C ALA A 268 -9.91 -5.92 16.40
N VAL A 269 -10.55 -4.83 16.83
CA VAL A 269 -10.17 -4.06 18.01
C VAL A 269 -10.95 -4.61 19.20
N THR A 270 -10.24 -4.86 20.30
CA THR A 270 -10.89 -5.30 21.54
C THR A 270 -10.70 -4.21 22.61
N PRO A 271 -11.79 -3.74 23.24
CA PRO A 271 -11.68 -2.74 24.28
C PRO A 271 -10.92 -3.31 25.47
N VAL A 272 -10.05 -2.50 26.08
CA VAL A 272 -9.48 -2.80 27.39
C VAL A 272 -10.53 -2.46 28.44
N PRO A 273 -10.91 -3.38 29.35
CA PRO A 273 -11.77 -3.02 30.46
C PRO A 273 -11.11 -1.92 31.28
N GLU A 274 -11.72 -0.74 31.30
CA GLU A 274 -11.25 0.37 32.13
C GLU A 274 -11.13 -0.09 33.60
N PRO A 275 -10.05 0.26 34.32
CA PRO A 275 -9.89 -0.07 35.73
C PRO A 275 -11.11 0.37 36.57
N GLY A 276 -11.76 1.47 36.17
CA GLY A 276 -12.98 1.97 36.81
C GLY A 276 -14.17 1.01 36.72
N THR A 277 -14.33 0.31 35.60
CA THR A 277 -15.41 -0.69 35.42
C THR A 277 -15.18 -1.89 36.34
N LEU A 278 -13.94 -2.37 36.44
CA LEU A 278 -13.57 -3.44 37.37
C LEU A 278 -13.72 -3.01 38.84
N ALA A 279 -13.30 -1.80 39.17
CA ALA A 279 -13.45 -1.25 40.53
C ALA A 279 -14.93 -1.08 40.92
N MET A 280 -15.78 -0.65 40.00
CA MET A 280 -17.23 -0.54 40.22
C MET A 280 -17.90 -1.91 40.37
N TRP A 281 -17.50 -2.91 39.59
CA TRP A 281 -17.95 -4.29 39.78
C TRP A 281 -17.54 -4.84 41.15
N LEU A 282 -16.28 -4.66 41.54
CA LEU A 282 -15.79 -5.10 42.85
C LEU A 282 -16.49 -4.36 44.01
N ALA A 283 -16.73 -3.06 43.88
CA ALA A 283 -17.49 -2.27 44.85
C ALA A 283 -18.96 -2.71 44.93
N GLY A 284 -19.59 -3.05 43.80
CA GLY A 284 -20.95 -3.60 43.73
C GLY A 284 -21.07 -4.96 44.42
N VAL A 285 -20.11 -5.88 44.20
CA VAL A 285 -20.09 -7.19 44.86
C VAL A 285 -19.81 -7.04 46.36
N ALA A 286 -18.88 -6.17 46.75
CA ALA A 286 -18.57 -5.91 48.15
C ALA A 286 -19.77 -5.32 48.92
N SER A 287 -20.54 -4.43 48.29
CA SER A 287 -21.73 -3.84 48.91
C SER A 287 -22.88 -4.85 49.07
N LEU A 288 -23.09 -5.77 48.12
CA LEU A 288 -24.03 -6.88 48.26
C LEU A 288 -23.64 -7.84 49.40
N GLY A 289 -22.35 -8.16 49.53
CA GLY A 289 -21.84 -8.97 50.64
C GLY A 289 -22.03 -8.29 52.00
N PHE A 290 -21.82 -6.97 52.09
CA PHE A 290 -22.03 -6.20 53.31
C PHE A 290 -23.51 -6.14 53.73
N VAL A 291 -24.43 -5.98 52.77
CA VAL A 291 -25.88 -5.97 53.02
C VAL A 291 -26.38 -7.36 53.45
N ALA A 292 -25.86 -8.44 52.86
CA ALA A 292 -26.21 -9.81 53.25
C ALA A 292 -25.74 -10.16 54.67
N ARG A 293 -24.57 -9.68 55.10
CA ARG A 293 -24.04 -9.87 56.46
C ARG A 293 -24.87 -9.13 57.51
N ARG A 294 -25.39 -7.95 57.19
CA ARG A 294 -26.19 -7.12 58.12
C ARG A 294 -27.60 -7.64 58.37
N ARG A 295 -28.11 -8.55 57.53
CA ARG A 295 -29.44 -9.17 57.68
C ARG A 295 -29.43 -10.50 58.45
N ARG A 296 -28.25 -10.96 58.88
CA ARG A 296 -28.05 -12.25 59.58
C ARG A 296 -27.52 -12.11 61.01
N GLY A 297 -27.44 -10.89 61.55
CA GLY A 297 -27.16 -10.60 62.96
C GLY A 297 -28.27 -9.73 63.51
#